data_AF-A0A2A5HNZ3-F1
#
_entry.id   AF-A0A2A5HNZ3-F1
#
_cell.length_a   1.000
_cell.length_b   1.000
_cell.length_c   1.000
_cell.angle_alpha   90.00
_cell.angle_beta   90.00
_cell.angle_gamma   90.00
#
_symmetry.space_group_name_H-M   'P 1'
#
loop_
_entity.id
_entity.type
_entity.pdbx_description
1 polymer ?
#
loop_
_entity_poly.entity_id
_entity_poly.type
_entity_poly.pdbx_seq_one_letter_code
_entity_poly.pdbx_strand_id
1 'polypeptide(L)'
;LSLLNTTPGKNRDVHRYESIQQQMPDIYGVNAHGLPYNSTPERKGQARQLQGYLLFFDQLLANYFSQLGGVRELFSFFGKDDSKGKSATSTSTYFSQVVNDPELNLDPVFVREGEDLQARLQSLTENPSGDESEVYQRKNRFLNHLLARFGMQFTDYSLILFEQQATLDLEDEELAKIDDNWNRAALGRIRDKQRYLQKFPELSSCRGQGFNYLEAMSPKNSSGVEQIIRCKLHIKPGSDEDFVLVEHVLLRPLSQDQAQSTPVLVNTPNADPYSLQITVAFAAYSERFADRDNAVRREFIEREVRDETPAHICIKFLWLSTAEEMATLKATRDQWLAERRRYILTSMGMQASDTKSDTQNPDTPSN
;
A
#
# COMPACT_ATOMS: atom_id res chain seq x y z
N LEU A 1 -10.98 12.83 -20.46
CA LEU A 1 -10.51 11.57 -19.85
C LEU A 1 -10.95 10.29 -20.60
N SER A 2 -11.92 10.33 -21.54
CA SER A 2 -12.38 9.11 -22.26
C SER A 2 -11.38 8.48 -23.24
N LEU A 3 -10.29 9.18 -23.60
CA LEU A 3 -9.25 8.69 -24.51
C LEU A 3 -8.20 7.78 -23.84
N LEU A 4 -8.23 7.63 -22.52
CA LEU A 4 -7.26 6.80 -21.75
C LEU A 4 -7.87 5.51 -21.21
N ASN A 5 -9.17 5.27 -21.42
CA ASN A 5 -9.79 4.03 -20.99
C ASN A 5 -9.39 2.91 -21.96
N THR A 6 -8.49 2.04 -21.50
CA THR A 6 -8.17 0.79 -22.21
C THR A 6 -9.44 -0.02 -22.40
N THR A 7 -9.63 -0.60 -23.58
CA THR A 7 -10.77 -1.48 -23.85
C THR A 7 -10.80 -2.64 -22.84
N PRO A 8 -11.98 -3.01 -22.31
CA PRO A 8 -12.11 -4.14 -21.40
C PRO A 8 -11.51 -5.41 -22.03
N GLY A 9 -10.71 -6.14 -21.24
CA GLY A 9 -10.17 -7.43 -21.67
C GLY A 9 -11.27 -8.48 -21.80
N LYS A 10 -11.09 -9.44 -22.71
CA LYS A 10 -11.95 -10.64 -22.79
C LYS A 10 -11.37 -11.73 -21.88
N ASN A 11 -12.12 -12.14 -20.86
CA ASN A 11 -11.75 -13.28 -20.04
C ASN A 11 -11.73 -14.56 -20.90
N ARG A 12 -10.61 -15.29 -20.87
CA ARG A 12 -10.43 -16.56 -21.59
C ARG A 12 -10.63 -17.79 -20.71
N ASP A 13 -10.97 -17.57 -19.44
CA ASP A 13 -11.21 -18.63 -18.47
C ASP A 13 -10.03 -19.61 -18.36
N VAL A 14 -8.82 -19.05 -18.23
CA VAL A 14 -7.57 -19.82 -18.18
C VAL A 14 -7.41 -20.61 -16.87
N HIS A 15 -8.35 -20.48 -15.93
CA HIS A 15 -8.42 -21.30 -14.72
C HIS A 15 -8.93 -22.71 -15.00
N ARG A 16 -9.75 -22.89 -16.05
CA ARG A 16 -10.38 -24.17 -16.37
C ARG A 16 -9.33 -25.24 -16.65
N TYR A 17 -9.43 -26.34 -15.90
CA TYR A 17 -8.60 -27.53 -16.05
C TYR A 17 -9.48 -28.76 -16.26
N GLU A 18 -9.10 -29.62 -17.21
CA GLU A 18 -9.71 -30.93 -17.45
C GLU A 18 -8.68 -32.00 -17.10
N SER A 19 -9.09 -33.01 -16.33
CA SER A 19 -8.19 -34.05 -15.84
C SER A 19 -7.62 -34.90 -16.99
N ILE A 20 -6.33 -35.26 -16.88
CA ILE A 20 -5.70 -36.17 -17.83
C ILE A 20 -6.32 -37.56 -17.81
N GLN A 21 -7.01 -37.93 -16.73
CA GLN A 21 -7.70 -39.21 -16.61
C GLN A 21 -8.81 -39.34 -17.66
N GLN A 22 -9.44 -38.23 -18.08
CA GLN A 22 -10.41 -38.25 -19.19
C GLN A 22 -9.78 -38.67 -20.53
N GLN A 23 -8.49 -38.41 -20.72
CA GLN A 23 -7.76 -38.72 -21.96
C GLN A 23 -7.20 -40.15 -21.99
N MET A 24 -7.34 -40.90 -20.89
CA MET A 24 -6.86 -42.27 -20.81
C MET A 24 -7.74 -43.20 -21.64
N PRO A 25 -7.16 -44.18 -22.35
CA PRO A 25 -7.93 -45.20 -23.06
C PRO A 25 -8.86 -46.01 -22.13
N ASP A 26 -10.03 -46.40 -22.64
CA ASP A 26 -11.08 -47.11 -21.89
C ASP A 26 -10.58 -48.39 -21.19
N ILE A 27 -9.56 -49.04 -21.74
CA ILE A 27 -8.98 -50.26 -21.16
C ILE A 27 -8.45 -50.04 -19.74
N TYR A 28 -8.03 -48.83 -19.40
CA TYR A 28 -7.57 -48.48 -18.06
C TYR A 28 -8.73 -48.31 -17.06
N GLY A 29 -9.93 -47.97 -17.54
CA GLY A 29 -11.13 -47.84 -16.72
C GLY A 29 -11.08 -46.70 -15.70
N VAL A 30 -10.27 -45.67 -15.98
CA VAL A 30 -10.07 -44.48 -15.10
C VAL A 30 -10.73 -43.22 -15.65
N ASN A 31 -11.17 -43.25 -16.92
CA ASN A 31 -11.87 -42.14 -17.57
C ASN A 31 -13.38 -42.18 -17.25
N ALA A 32 -14.15 -41.27 -17.84
CA ALA A 32 -15.61 -41.15 -17.61
C ALA A 32 -16.42 -42.41 -17.95
N HIS A 33 -15.91 -43.29 -18.83
CA HIS A 33 -16.56 -44.56 -19.15
C HIS A 33 -16.42 -45.61 -18.03
N GLY A 34 -15.35 -45.50 -17.23
CA GLY A 34 -15.07 -46.38 -16.11
C GLY A 34 -14.89 -47.86 -16.51
N LEU A 35 -14.98 -48.74 -15.52
CA LEU A 35 -14.93 -50.19 -15.74
C LEU A 35 -16.33 -50.79 -15.93
N PRO A 36 -16.48 -51.88 -16.71
CA PRO A 36 -17.71 -52.65 -16.78
C PRO A 36 -18.22 -53.07 -15.38
N TYR A 37 -19.53 -53.07 -15.17
CA TYR A 37 -20.15 -53.37 -13.87
C TYR A 37 -19.72 -54.73 -13.29
N ASN A 38 -19.56 -55.73 -14.16
CA ASN A 38 -19.16 -57.11 -13.83
C ASN A 38 -17.65 -57.29 -13.59
N SER A 39 -16.85 -56.22 -13.61
CA SER A 39 -15.41 -56.29 -13.35
C SER A 39 -15.13 -56.83 -11.94
N THR A 40 -14.08 -57.63 -11.82
CA THR A 40 -13.67 -58.23 -10.55
C THR A 40 -13.31 -57.14 -9.52
N PRO A 41 -13.46 -57.43 -8.20
CA PRO A 41 -13.04 -56.50 -7.16
C PRO A 41 -11.56 -56.10 -7.28
N GLU A 42 -10.71 -57.05 -7.67
CA GLU A 42 -9.29 -56.80 -7.93
C GLU A 42 -9.10 -55.76 -9.05
N ARG A 43 -9.80 -55.90 -10.18
CA ARG A 43 -9.69 -54.95 -11.31
C ARG A 43 -10.17 -53.56 -10.92
N LYS A 44 -11.26 -53.47 -10.15
CA LYS A 44 -11.76 -52.21 -9.59
C LYS A 44 -10.75 -51.57 -8.64
N GLY A 45 -10.05 -52.37 -7.83
CA GLY A 45 -8.96 -51.90 -6.97
C GLY A 45 -7.76 -51.35 -7.76
N GLN A 46 -7.33 -52.05 -8.81
CA GLN A 46 -6.24 -51.59 -9.69
C GLN A 46 -6.57 -50.26 -10.39
N ALA A 47 -7.80 -50.09 -10.88
CA ALA A 47 -8.22 -48.82 -11.48
C ALA A 47 -8.17 -47.68 -10.47
N ARG A 48 -8.65 -47.88 -9.24
CA ARG A 48 -8.57 -46.86 -8.17
C ARG A 48 -7.14 -46.51 -7.78
N GLN A 49 -6.24 -47.50 -7.74
CA GLN A 49 -4.82 -47.25 -7.50
C GLN A 49 -4.20 -46.39 -8.61
N LEU A 50 -4.57 -46.65 -9.87
CA LEU A 50 -4.14 -45.84 -11.00
C LEU A 50 -4.74 -44.43 -10.95
N GLN A 51 -6.04 -44.29 -10.63
CA GLN A 51 -6.67 -42.98 -10.42
C GLN A 51 -5.92 -42.17 -9.34
N GLY A 52 -5.62 -42.78 -8.19
CA GLY A 52 -4.85 -42.12 -7.12
C GLY A 52 -3.44 -41.72 -7.56
N TYR A 53 -2.76 -42.56 -8.36
CA TYR A 53 -1.46 -42.22 -8.94
C TYR A 53 -1.54 -41.04 -9.91
N LEU A 54 -2.54 -41.02 -10.80
CA LEU A 54 -2.74 -39.95 -11.78
C LEU A 54 -3.16 -38.63 -11.13
N LEU A 55 -3.93 -38.70 -10.04
CA LEU A 55 -4.42 -37.53 -9.30
C LEU A 55 -3.28 -36.64 -8.80
N PHE A 56 -2.12 -37.22 -8.46
CA PHE A 56 -0.93 -36.45 -8.11
C PHE A 56 -0.48 -35.52 -9.25
N PHE A 57 -0.45 -36.03 -10.48
CA PHE A 57 -0.08 -35.25 -11.66
C PHE A 57 -1.19 -34.27 -12.06
N ASP A 58 -2.46 -34.70 -11.96
CA ASP A 58 -3.59 -33.80 -12.17
C ASP A 58 -3.53 -32.60 -11.23
N GLN A 59 -3.19 -32.81 -9.96
CA GLN A 59 -3.14 -31.71 -9.00
C GLN A 59 -2.03 -30.70 -9.32
N LEU A 60 -0.87 -31.16 -9.83
CA LEU A 60 0.20 -30.28 -10.30
C LEU A 60 -0.25 -29.42 -11.48
N LEU A 61 -0.97 -30.03 -12.44
CA LEU A 61 -1.50 -29.33 -13.60
C LEU A 61 -2.63 -28.37 -13.20
N ALA A 62 -3.57 -28.81 -12.38
CA ALA A 62 -4.63 -27.97 -11.85
C ALA A 62 -4.08 -26.73 -11.13
N ASN A 63 -3.05 -26.89 -10.29
CA ASN A 63 -2.37 -25.78 -9.63
C ASN A 63 -1.71 -24.84 -10.64
N TYR A 64 -1.10 -25.37 -11.70
CA TYR A 64 -0.52 -24.54 -12.77
C TYR A 64 -1.59 -23.65 -13.45
N PHE A 65 -2.75 -24.21 -13.82
CA PHE A 65 -3.86 -23.43 -14.39
C PHE A 65 -4.42 -22.41 -13.38
N SER A 66 -4.52 -22.79 -12.10
CA SER A 66 -4.92 -21.87 -11.03
C SER A 66 -3.94 -20.70 -10.89
N GLN A 67 -2.63 -20.98 -10.94
CA GLN A 67 -1.58 -19.97 -10.91
C GLN A 67 -1.65 -19.02 -12.11
N LEU A 68 -1.88 -19.56 -13.32
CA LEU A 68 -2.03 -18.75 -14.54
C LEU A 68 -3.23 -17.81 -14.46
N GLY A 69 -4.37 -18.30 -13.97
CA GLY A 69 -5.54 -17.45 -13.82
C GLY A 69 -5.38 -16.41 -12.70
N GLY A 70 -4.63 -16.74 -11.66
CA GLY A 70 -4.30 -15.83 -10.55
C GLY A 70 -3.28 -14.73 -10.87
N VAL A 71 -2.74 -14.66 -12.10
CA VAL A 71 -1.72 -13.66 -12.47
C VAL A 71 -2.22 -12.22 -12.27
N ARG A 72 -3.51 -11.97 -12.49
CA ARG A 72 -4.11 -10.66 -12.24
C ARG A 72 -3.97 -10.26 -10.77
N GLU A 73 -4.25 -11.18 -9.86
CA GLU A 73 -4.19 -10.99 -8.41
C GLU A 73 -2.74 -10.82 -7.92
N LEU A 74 -1.77 -11.52 -8.54
CA LEU A 74 -0.34 -11.35 -8.22
C LEU A 74 0.12 -9.89 -8.37
N PHE A 75 -0.19 -9.31 -9.53
CA PHE A 75 0.17 -7.93 -9.89
C PHE A 75 -0.89 -6.91 -9.46
N SER A 76 -1.94 -7.35 -8.77
CA SER A 76 -2.90 -6.43 -8.16
C SER A 76 -2.31 -5.79 -6.91
N PHE A 77 -2.47 -4.48 -6.84
CA PHE A 77 -2.29 -3.67 -5.64
C PHE A 77 -3.63 -3.20 -5.06
N PHE A 78 -4.74 -3.72 -5.59
CA PHE A 78 -6.10 -3.60 -5.07
C PHE A 78 -6.44 -4.85 -4.25
N GLY A 79 -7.18 -4.70 -3.15
CA GLY A 79 -7.62 -5.84 -2.34
C GLY A 79 -8.84 -6.55 -2.92
N LYS A 80 -9.21 -7.70 -2.36
CA LYS A 80 -10.30 -8.54 -2.89
C LYS A 80 -11.69 -7.88 -2.79
N ASP A 81 -11.86 -6.85 -1.96
CA ASP A 81 -13.14 -6.19 -1.65
C ASP A 81 -13.09 -4.65 -1.72
N ASP A 82 -12.38 -4.09 -2.70
CA ASP A 82 -12.33 -2.62 -2.90
C ASP A 82 -13.68 -1.99 -3.30
N SER A 83 -14.74 -2.79 -3.45
CA SER A 83 -16.11 -2.31 -3.70
C SER A 83 -16.84 -1.78 -2.46
N LYS A 84 -16.32 -1.97 -1.23
CA LYS A 84 -16.97 -1.54 0.03
C LYS A 84 -16.05 -0.82 1.03
N GLY A 85 -14.88 -0.35 0.61
CA GLY A 85 -14.00 0.47 1.45
C GLY A 85 -13.36 -0.24 2.67
N LYS A 86 -13.59 -1.55 2.85
CA LYS A 86 -12.89 -2.42 3.80
C LYS A 86 -12.09 -3.45 3.02
N SER A 87 -10.91 -3.04 2.58
CA SER A 87 -10.04 -3.88 1.75
C SER A 87 -9.26 -4.86 2.61
N ALA A 88 -9.71 -6.12 2.68
CA ALA A 88 -8.85 -7.20 3.14
C ALA A 88 -7.65 -7.29 2.19
N THR A 89 -6.46 -7.03 2.72
CA THR A 89 -5.22 -7.01 1.93
C THR A 89 -4.92 -8.41 1.45
N SER A 90 -5.04 -8.66 0.14
CA SER A 90 -4.67 -9.97 -0.40
C SER A 90 -3.15 -10.09 -0.50
N THR A 91 -2.59 -10.98 0.32
CA THR A 91 -1.18 -11.36 0.31
C THR A 91 -0.91 -12.63 -0.49
N SER A 92 -1.94 -13.25 -1.05
CA SER A 92 -1.83 -14.51 -1.81
C SER A 92 -0.89 -14.37 -3.00
N THR A 93 0.03 -15.33 -3.13
CA THR A 93 1.02 -15.39 -4.20
C THR A 93 1.08 -16.73 -4.91
N TYR A 94 0.51 -17.78 -4.32
CA TYR A 94 0.30 -19.05 -5.00
C TYR A 94 -1.17 -19.42 -5.02
N PHE A 95 -1.61 -20.05 -6.09
CA PHE A 95 -3.01 -20.42 -6.28
C PHE A 95 -3.12 -21.89 -6.59
N SER A 96 -4.12 -22.53 -5.99
CA SER A 96 -4.43 -23.94 -6.16
C SER A 96 -5.91 -24.13 -6.39
N GLN A 97 -6.27 -25.24 -7.02
CA GLN A 97 -7.67 -25.65 -7.19
C GLN A 97 -7.76 -27.17 -7.02
N VAL A 98 -8.79 -27.64 -6.32
CA VAL A 98 -9.04 -29.09 -6.20
C VAL A 98 -9.42 -29.65 -7.57
N VAL A 99 -8.83 -30.79 -7.92
CA VAL A 99 -9.24 -31.58 -9.08
C VAL A 99 -10.57 -32.26 -8.72
N ASN A 100 -11.68 -31.64 -9.07
CA ASN A 100 -13.02 -32.18 -8.84
C ASN A 100 -13.78 -32.27 -10.16
N ASP A 101 -13.45 -33.30 -10.93
CA ASP A 101 -14.14 -33.61 -12.17
C ASP A 101 -15.36 -34.51 -11.88
N PRO A 102 -16.60 -34.01 -12.10
CA PRO A 102 -17.81 -34.75 -11.78
C PRO A 102 -17.97 -36.03 -12.61
N GLU A 103 -17.27 -36.15 -13.74
CA GLU A 103 -17.37 -37.32 -14.62
C GLU A 103 -16.47 -38.48 -14.19
N LEU A 104 -15.47 -38.24 -13.33
CA LEU A 104 -14.41 -39.22 -13.00
C LEU A 104 -14.64 -40.05 -11.73
N ASN A 105 -15.77 -39.87 -11.03
CA ASN A 105 -16.12 -40.58 -9.79
C ASN A 105 -14.92 -40.71 -8.82
N LEU A 106 -14.39 -39.56 -8.40
CA LEU A 106 -13.18 -39.48 -7.57
C LEU A 106 -13.45 -39.66 -6.07
N ASP A 107 -14.70 -39.65 -5.64
CA ASP A 107 -15.12 -39.82 -4.24
C ASP A 107 -14.46 -41.02 -3.53
N PRO A 108 -14.31 -42.21 -4.16
CA PRO A 108 -13.68 -43.36 -3.51
C PRO A 108 -12.15 -43.22 -3.33
N VAL A 109 -11.53 -42.23 -3.97
CA VAL A 109 -10.09 -41.97 -3.92
C VAL A 109 -9.77 -40.89 -2.88
N PHE A 110 -10.65 -39.90 -2.73
CA PHE A 110 -10.50 -38.86 -1.72
C PHE A 110 -10.81 -39.40 -0.31
N VAL A 111 -9.90 -39.13 0.63
CA VAL A 111 -10.08 -39.49 2.05
C VAL A 111 -10.89 -38.40 2.80
N ARG A 112 -11.04 -37.21 2.20
CA ARG A 112 -11.71 -36.03 2.77
C ARG A 112 -12.50 -35.30 1.70
N GLU A 113 -13.63 -34.72 2.06
CA GLU A 113 -14.57 -34.08 1.13
C GLU A 113 -14.48 -32.53 1.13
N GLY A 114 -14.88 -31.92 0.00
CA GLY A 114 -15.46 -30.57 -0.05
C GLY A 114 -14.53 -29.34 0.14
N GLU A 115 -15.12 -28.26 0.67
CA GLU A 115 -14.50 -26.93 0.85
C GLU A 115 -13.27 -26.95 1.79
N ASP A 116 -13.26 -27.86 2.77
CA ASP A 116 -12.14 -28.08 3.68
C ASP A 116 -10.87 -28.53 2.92
N LEU A 117 -11.03 -29.31 1.85
CA LEU A 117 -9.90 -29.76 1.02
C LEU A 117 -9.31 -28.59 0.23
N GLN A 118 -10.14 -27.74 -0.37
CA GLN A 118 -9.68 -26.56 -1.11
C GLN A 118 -8.95 -25.58 -0.19
N ALA A 119 -9.52 -25.25 0.98
CA ALA A 119 -8.88 -24.33 1.92
C ALA A 119 -7.53 -24.88 2.42
N ARG A 120 -7.47 -26.18 2.71
CA ARG A 120 -6.23 -26.83 3.15
C ARG A 120 -5.18 -26.90 2.04
N LEU A 121 -5.58 -27.27 0.82
CA LEU A 121 -4.70 -27.30 -0.34
C LEU A 121 -4.12 -25.91 -0.59
N GLN A 122 -4.95 -24.88 -0.51
CA GLN A 122 -4.54 -23.50 -0.68
C GLN A 122 -3.56 -23.06 0.42
N SER A 123 -3.82 -23.41 1.67
CA SER A 123 -2.89 -23.13 2.79
C SER A 123 -1.53 -23.81 2.60
N LEU A 124 -1.52 -25.10 2.21
CA LEU A 124 -0.29 -25.85 1.94
C LEU A 124 0.48 -25.31 0.73
N THR A 125 -0.24 -24.85 -0.29
CA THR A 125 0.36 -24.31 -1.52
C THR A 125 0.93 -22.91 -1.28
N GLU A 126 0.22 -22.05 -0.56
CA GLU A 126 0.69 -20.70 -0.24
C GLU A 126 1.86 -20.73 0.73
N ASN A 127 1.82 -21.56 1.78
CA ASN A 127 2.84 -21.57 2.82
C ASN A 127 3.36 -23.00 3.11
N PRO A 128 4.18 -23.58 2.22
CA PRO A 128 4.67 -24.95 2.39
C PRO A 128 5.66 -25.11 3.55
N SER A 129 6.39 -24.05 3.90
CA SER A 129 7.35 -24.03 5.02
C SER A 129 6.68 -23.79 6.37
N GLY A 130 5.48 -23.20 6.37
CA GLY A 130 4.83 -22.68 7.57
C GLY A 130 5.38 -21.33 8.03
N ASP A 131 6.36 -20.74 7.31
CA ASP A 131 6.90 -19.41 7.61
C ASP A 131 6.15 -18.33 6.82
N GLU A 132 5.28 -17.60 7.52
CA GLU A 132 4.55 -16.45 6.97
C GLU A 132 5.47 -15.36 6.40
N SER A 133 6.72 -15.27 6.87
CA SER A 133 7.68 -14.30 6.36
C SER A 133 7.95 -14.48 4.87
N GLU A 134 7.93 -15.73 4.37
CA GLU A 134 8.13 -16.05 2.97
C GLU A 134 6.97 -15.55 2.10
N VAL A 135 5.73 -15.64 2.60
CA VAL A 135 4.52 -15.14 1.94
C VAL A 135 4.66 -13.63 1.73
N TYR A 136 5.00 -12.90 2.79
CA TYR A 136 5.17 -11.45 2.72
C TYR A 136 6.35 -11.05 1.83
N GLN A 137 7.48 -11.75 1.90
CA GLN A 137 8.62 -11.49 1.02
C GLN A 137 8.24 -11.66 -0.46
N ARG A 138 7.50 -12.72 -0.81
CA ARG A 138 7.04 -12.93 -2.20
C ARG A 138 6.15 -11.79 -2.66
N LYS A 139 5.13 -11.40 -1.87
CA LYS A 139 4.24 -10.29 -2.24
C LYS A 139 4.99 -8.96 -2.34
N ASN A 140 5.93 -8.70 -1.43
CA ASN A 140 6.79 -7.52 -1.45
C ASN A 140 7.63 -7.43 -2.74
N ARG A 141 8.14 -8.56 -3.26
CA ARG A 141 8.86 -8.58 -4.55
C ARG A 141 7.97 -8.17 -5.73
N PHE A 142 6.72 -8.63 -5.78
CA PHE A 142 5.76 -8.19 -6.81
C PHE A 142 5.49 -6.69 -6.74
N LEU A 143 5.26 -6.15 -5.54
CA LEU A 143 5.03 -4.71 -5.37
C LEU A 143 6.28 -3.89 -5.72
N ASN A 144 7.47 -4.34 -5.34
CA ASN A 144 8.73 -3.71 -5.75
C ASN A 144 8.89 -3.68 -7.26
N HIS A 145 8.52 -4.76 -7.96
CA HIS A 145 8.55 -4.79 -9.42
C HIS A 145 7.63 -3.73 -10.03
N LEU A 146 6.41 -3.57 -9.49
CA LEU A 146 5.47 -2.55 -9.95
C LEU A 146 5.97 -1.12 -9.69
N LEU A 147 6.54 -0.87 -8.51
CA LEU A 147 7.13 0.41 -8.14
C LEU A 147 8.33 0.76 -9.02
N ALA A 148 9.18 -0.22 -9.33
CA ALA A 148 10.37 -0.04 -10.16
C ALA A 148 10.03 0.45 -11.58
N ARG A 149 8.83 0.14 -12.10
CA ARG A 149 8.36 0.66 -13.40
C ARG A 149 8.28 2.20 -13.43
N PHE A 150 8.09 2.81 -12.27
CA PHE A 150 8.03 4.26 -12.10
C PHE A 150 9.34 4.85 -11.59
N GLY A 151 10.43 4.06 -11.56
CA GLY A 151 11.70 4.46 -10.95
C GLY A 151 11.61 4.68 -9.44
N MET A 152 10.52 4.23 -8.81
CA MET A 152 10.29 4.42 -7.39
C MET A 152 10.94 3.30 -6.60
N GLN A 153 11.78 3.70 -5.65
CA GLN A 153 12.33 2.81 -4.65
C GLN A 153 11.65 3.12 -3.33
N PHE A 154 11.05 2.09 -2.74
CA PHE A 154 10.71 2.08 -1.33
C PHE A 154 11.91 1.46 -0.64
N THR A 155 12.91 2.30 -0.39
CA THR A 155 14.11 1.88 0.32
C THR A 155 13.68 1.30 1.65
N ASP A 156 14.28 0.16 2.01
CA ASP A 156 13.85 -0.72 3.10
C ASP A 156 13.94 -0.04 4.46
N TYR A 157 12.93 0.78 4.73
CA TYR A 157 12.53 1.29 6.03
C TYR A 157 12.35 0.16 7.07
N SER A 158 12.31 -1.10 6.63
CA SER A 158 12.46 -2.29 7.47
C SER A 158 13.58 -2.15 8.49
N LEU A 159 14.77 -1.65 8.11
CA LEU A 159 15.89 -1.62 9.04
C LEU A 159 15.66 -0.62 10.19
N ILE A 160 14.87 0.44 9.94
CA ILE A 160 14.44 1.40 10.97
C ILE A 160 13.29 0.82 11.80
N LEU A 161 12.39 0.04 11.20
CA LEU A 161 11.35 -0.72 11.91
C LEU A 161 11.92 -1.91 12.72
N PHE A 162 13.15 -2.36 12.43
CA PHE A 162 13.74 -3.55 13.04
C PHE A 162 14.34 -3.35 14.42
N GLU A 163 14.70 -2.11 14.79
CA GLU A 163 15.40 -1.88 16.06
C GLU A 163 14.49 -1.46 17.21
N GLN A 164 13.32 -0.88 16.95
CA GLN A 164 12.43 -0.43 18.01
C GLN A 164 10.98 -0.65 17.59
N GLN A 165 10.18 -1.10 18.56
CA GLN A 165 8.74 -1.35 18.50
C GLN A 165 8.01 -0.15 17.87
N ALA A 166 8.01 -0.07 16.55
CA ALA A 166 7.24 0.95 15.88
C ALA A 166 5.77 0.56 16.02
N THR A 167 5.02 1.49 16.58
CA THR A 167 3.58 1.62 16.68
C THR A 167 2.93 1.46 15.30
N LEU A 168 3.02 0.25 14.72
CA LEU A 168 2.20 -0.15 13.60
C LEU A 168 0.76 -0.03 14.07
N ASP A 169 -0.08 0.61 13.26
CA ASP A 169 -1.50 0.87 13.53
C ASP A 169 -2.18 -0.24 14.32
N LEU A 170 -2.24 -0.09 15.65
CA LEU A 170 -2.98 -0.99 16.52
C LEU A 170 -4.50 -0.88 16.27
N GLU A 171 -4.92 0.15 15.55
CA GLU A 171 -6.28 0.32 15.03
C GLU A 171 -6.63 -0.70 13.94
N ASP A 172 -5.62 -1.31 13.31
CA ASP A 172 -5.83 -2.33 12.29
C ASP A 172 -5.94 -3.71 12.94
N GLU A 173 -7.18 -4.20 13.03
CA GLU A 173 -7.51 -5.48 13.67
C GLU A 173 -6.76 -6.67 13.08
N GLU A 174 -6.33 -6.65 11.81
CA GLU A 174 -5.54 -7.73 11.21
C GLU A 174 -4.08 -7.67 11.66
N LEU A 175 -3.47 -6.48 11.74
CA LEU A 175 -2.09 -6.34 12.23
C LEU A 175 -1.97 -6.63 13.73
N ALA A 176 -2.99 -6.24 14.51
CA ALA A 176 -3.02 -6.47 15.95
C ALA A 176 -3.09 -7.96 16.31
N LYS A 177 -3.62 -8.82 15.42
CA LYS A 177 -3.69 -10.28 15.61
C LYS A 177 -2.38 -11.02 15.35
N ILE A 178 -1.41 -10.37 14.71
CA ILE A 178 -0.10 -10.98 14.43
C ILE A 178 0.79 -10.73 15.63
N ASP A 179 1.10 -11.76 16.41
CA ASP A 179 1.98 -11.64 17.59
C ASP A 179 3.44 -11.32 17.20
N ASP A 180 3.89 -11.86 16.06
CA ASP A 180 5.25 -11.69 15.57
C ASP A 180 5.48 -10.29 14.94
N ASN A 181 6.39 -9.53 15.54
CA ASN A 181 6.69 -8.16 15.11
C ASN A 181 7.24 -8.10 13.66
N TRP A 182 8.03 -9.10 13.24
CA TRP A 182 8.60 -9.14 11.89
C TRP A 182 7.49 -9.25 10.84
N ASN A 183 6.59 -10.20 11.03
CA ASN A 183 5.43 -10.44 10.17
C ASN A 183 4.46 -9.26 10.17
N ARG A 184 4.24 -8.62 11.33
CA ARG A 184 3.43 -7.40 11.42
C ARG A 184 4.03 -6.27 10.59
N ALA A 185 5.34 -6.03 10.70
CA ALA A 185 6.03 -5.01 9.93
C ALA A 185 6.07 -5.34 8.42
N ALA A 186 6.20 -6.61 8.06
CA ALA A 186 6.18 -7.05 6.67
C ALA A 186 4.80 -6.82 6.01
N LEU A 187 3.71 -7.13 6.71
CA LEU A 187 2.35 -6.85 6.23
C LEU A 187 2.06 -5.35 6.15
N GLY A 188 2.46 -4.57 7.16
CA GLY A 188 2.35 -3.11 7.12
C GLY A 188 3.02 -2.51 5.88
N ARG A 189 4.25 -2.94 5.58
CA ARG A 189 4.98 -2.53 4.37
C ARG A 189 4.23 -2.85 3.07
N ILE A 190 3.63 -4.04 2.98
CA ILE A 190 2.85 -4.45 1.81
C ILE A 190 1.67 -3.49 1.60
N ARG A 191 0.94 -3.18 2.68
CA ARG A 191 -0.21 -2.27 2.64
C ARG A 191 0.16 -0.87 2.24
N ASP A 192 1.25 -0.35 2.80
CA ASP A 192 1.70 1.00 2.48
C ASP A 192 2.17 1.11 1.02
N LYS A 193 2.85 0.09 0.50
CA LYS A 193 3.20 0.01 -0.94
C LYS A 193 1.97 -0.06 -1.83
N GLN A 194 0.95 -0.83 -1.45
CA GLN A 194 -0.30 -0.87 -2.19
C GLN A 194 -1.00 0.49 -2.16
N ARG A 195 -1.13 1.12 -1.00
CA ARG A 195 -1.71 2.46 -0.84
C ARG A 195 -0.97 3.50 -1.68
N TYR A 196 0.37 3.44 -1.71
CA TYR A 196 1.16 4.33 -2.56
C TYR A 196 0.91 4.07 -4.05
N LEU A 197 0.93 2.81 -4.50
CA LEU A 197 0.64 2.47 -5.90
C LEU A 197 -0.76 2.93 -6.33
N GLN A 198 -1.77 2.80 -5.46
CA GLN A 198 -3.13 3.29 -5.70
C GLN A 198 -3.18 4.82 -5.86
N LYS A 199 -2.45 5.55 -5.01
CA LYS A 199 -2.39 7.02 -5.04
C LYS A 199 -1.36 7.57 -6.02
N PHE A 200 -0.54 6.73 -6.62
CA PHE A 200 0.62 7.15 -7.41
C PHE A 200 0.28 8.12 -8.54
N PRO A 201 -0.80 7.94 -9.34
CA PRO A 201 -1.14 8.89 -10.40
C PRO A 201 -1.36 10.32 -9.87
N GLU A 202 -2.09 10.46 -8.75
CA GLU A 202 -2.34 11.75 -8.10
C GLU A 202 -1.04 12.32 -7.55
N LEU A 203 -0.34 11.56 -6.69
CA LEU A 203 0.91 11.98 -6.05
C LEU A 203 1.97 12.41 -7.07
N SER A 204 2.14 11.64 -8.15
CA SER A 204 3.12 11.96 -9.19
C SER A 204 2.73 13.21 -9.96
N SER A 205 1.45 13.44 -10.23
CA SER A 205 0.98 14.64 -10.94
C SER A 205 1.10 15.92 -10.11
N CYS A 206 0.95 15.77 -8.79
CA CYS A 206 0.95 16.87 -7.83
C CYS A 206 2.34 17.16 -7.24
N ARG A 207 3.42 16.46 -7.65
CA ARG A 207 4.76 16.59 -7.04
C ARG A 207 5.27 18.04 -6.89
N GLY A 208 5.00 18.89 -7.87
CA GLY A 208 5.38 20.32 -7.85
C GLY A 208 4.29 21.26 -7.31
N GLN A 209 3.17 20.73 -6.84
CA GLN A 209 2.05 21.52 -6.35
C GLN A 209 2.34 22.01 -4.92
N GLY A 210 2.30 23.33 -4.74
CA GLY A 210 2.35 23.95 -3.43
C GLY A 210 0.98 23.96 -2.73
N PHE A 211 0.96 24.40 -1.48
CA PHE A 211 -0.27 24.59 -0.70
C PHE A 211 -1.23 25.59 -1.38
N ASN A 212 -2.52 25.24 -1.48
CA ASN A 212 -3.53 26.14 -2.02
C ASN A 212 -4.00 27.13 -0.94
N TYR A 213 -3.45 28.33 -0.97
CA TYR A 213 -3.75 29.41 -0.01
C TYR A 213 -5.13 30.05 -0.18
N LEU A 214 -5.92 29.67 -1.19
CA LEU A 214 -7.32 30.11 -1.34
C LEU A 214 -8.30 29.15 -0.61
N GLU A 215 -7.89 27.91 -0.42
CA GLU A 215 -8.68 26.89 0.26
C GLU A 215 -8.41 26.87 1.76
N ALA A 216 -9.41 26.45 2.53
CA ALA A 216 -9.22 26.22 3.95
C ALA A 216 -8.21 25.10 4.18
N MET A 217 -7.58 25.11 5.35
CA MET A 217 -6.72 23.99 5.73
C MET A 217 -7.54 22.71 5.84
N SER A 218 -7.05 21.67 5.18
CA SER A 218 -7.61 20.33 5.28
C SER A 218 -6.51 19.33 4.97
N PRO A 219 -6.64 18.05 5.36
CA PRO A 219 -5.69 17.02 4.97
C PRO A 219 -5.50 16.88 3.44
N LYS A 220 -6.52 17.29 2.65
CA LYS A 220 -6.48 17.29 1.18
C LYS A 220 -5.73 18.51 0.60
N ASN A 221 -5.72 19.63 1.33
CA ASN A 221 -4.99 20.83 0.96
C ASN A 221 -3.59 20.80 1.60
N SER A 222 -2.71 19.95 1.06
CA SER A 222 -1.30 19.89 1.44
C SER A 222 -0.43 19.87 0.18
N SER A 223 0.82 20.32 0.30
CA SER A 223 1.74 20.32 -0.85
C SER A 223 2.02 18.90 -1.34
N GLY A 224 2.31 18.73 -2.63
CA GLY A 224 2.59 17.42 -3.19
C GLY A 224 3.81 16.73 -2.58
N VAL A 225 4.84 17.50 -2.25
CA VAL A 225 6.03 17.02 -1.53
C VAL A 225 5.64 16.46 -0.17
N GLU A 226 4.80 17.15 0.61
CA GLU A 226 4.30 16.61 1.88
C GLU A 226 3.55 15.29 1.69
N GLN A 227 2.66 15.20 0.70
CA GLN A 227 1.87 14.00 0.45
C GLN A 227 2.75 12.80 0.08
N ILE A 228 3.76 13.02 -0.77
CA ILE A 228 4.71 11.97 -1.17
C ILE A 228 5.54 11.51 0.03
N ILE A 229 6.12 12.44 0.80
CA ILE A 229 6.95 12.11 1.97
C ILE A 229 6.12 11.35 3.01
N ARG A 230 4.89 11.79 3.30
CA ARG A 230 3.99 11.07 4.21
C ARG A 230 3.74 9.64 3.73
N CYS A 231 3.50 9.45 2.43
CA CYS A 231 3.27 8.10 1.90
C CYS A 231 4.54 7.25 1.84
N LYS A 232 5.73 7.81 1.57
CA LYS A 232 7.00 7.07 1.52
C LYS A 232 7.58 6.73 2.89
N LEU A 233 7.46 7.64 3.85
CA LEU A 233 7.91 7.46 5.24
C LEU A 233 6.83 6.88 6.15
N HIS A 234 5.67 6.56 5.59
CA HIS A 234 4.52 5.99 6.28
C HIS A 234 4.10 6.84 7.50
N ILE A 235 4.12 8.17 7.33
CA ILE A 235 3.76 9.13 8.35
C ILE A 235 2.29 9.49 8.19
N LYS A 236 1.49 9.26 9.24
CA LYS A 236 0.09 9.67 9.26
C LYS A 236 -0.04 11.16 9.62
N PRO A 237 -0.85 11.93 8.88
CA PRO A 237 -1.19 13.29 9.28
C PRO A 237 -1.76 13.32 10.70
N GLY A 238 -1.26 14.22 11.54
CA GLY A 238 -1.72 14.37 12.93
C GLY A 238 -1.19 13.35 13.94
N SER A 239 -0.39 12.37 13.50
CA SER A 239 0.36 11.52 14.43
C SER A 239 1.42 12.31 15.20
N ASP A 240 1.92 11.72 16.28
CA ASP A 240 3.08 12.19 17.05
C ASP A 240 4.35 12.33 16.20
N GLU A 241 4.46 11.53 15.13
CA GLU A 241 5.56 11.52 14.18
C GLU A 241 5.35 12.45 12.97
N ASP A 242 4.20 13.13 12.89
CA ASP A 242 3.88 13.99 11.75
C ASP A 242 4.79 15.23 11.69
N PHE A 243 5.22 15.55 10.48
CA PHE A 243 6.14 16.64 10.20
C PHE A 243 5.43 17.87 9.66
N VAL A 244 6.12 19.01 9.70
CA VAL A 244 5.64 20.29 9.18
C VAL A 244 6.53 20.74 8.04
N LEU A 245 5.94 21.00 6.87
CA LEU A 245 6.62 21.72 5.80
C LEU A 245 6.22 23.19 5.83
N VAL A 246 7.20 24.08 5.73
CA VAL A 246 7.03 25.53 5.62
C VAL A 246 7.57 25.98 4.28
N GLU A 247 6.68 26.52 3.44
CA GLU A 247 7.06 27.16 2.18
C GLU A 247 7.50 28.61 2.43
N HIS A 248 8.78 28.93 2.23
CA HIS A 248 9.29 30.26 2.58
C HIS A 248 8.70 31.36 1.71
N VAL A 249 8.26 31.04 0.48
CA VAL A 249 7.60 32.00 -0.41
C VAL A 249 6.37 32.63 0.23
N LEU A 250 5.70 31.91 1.14
CA LEU A 250 4.53 32.40 1.85
C LEU A 250 4.93 33.45 2.91
N LEU A 251 6.12 33.35 3.48
CA LEU A 251 6.66 34.26 4.49
C LEU A 251 7.17 35.60 3.93
N ARG A 252 7.01 35.83 2.61
CA ARG A 252 7.42 37.10 1.99
C ARG A 252 6.71 38.28 2.64
N PRO A 253 7.44 39.39 2.91
CA PRO A 253 6.87 40.56 3.55
C PRO A 253 5.70 41.13 2.75
N LEU A 254 4.67 41.52 3.46
CA LEU A 254 3.55 42.29 2.96
C LEU A 254 3.76 43.77 3.28
N SER A 255 3.00 44.63 2.61
CA SER A 255 3.00 46.08 2.90
C SER A 255 2.69 46.37 4.37
N GLN A 256 1.87 45.53 5.01
CA GLN A 256 1.51 45.63 6.42
C GLN A 256 2.68 45.34 7.37
N ASP A 257 3.69 44.58 6.95
CA ASP A 257 4.84 44.24 7.78
C ASP A 257 5.78 45.44 8.00
N GLN A 258 5.64 46.52 7.20
CA GLN A 258 6.36 47.78 7.43
C GLN A 258 6.07 48.41 8.80
N ALA A 259 4.91 48.09 9.40
CA ALA A 259 4.52 48.60 10.71
C ALA A 259 5.05 47.75 11.88
N GLN A 260 5.71 46.62 11.63
CA GLN A 260 6.24 45.77 12.68
C GLN A 260 7.45 46.41 13.36
N SER A 261 7.47 46.36 14.69
CA SER A 261 8.53 46.93 15.52
C SER A 261 9.83 46.13 15.51
N THR A 262 9.79 44.89 15.00
CA THR A 262 10.94 43.98 14.93
C THR A 262 11.21 43.61 13.48
N PRO A 263 12.45 43.75 12.97
CA PRO A 263 12.72 43.37 11.60
C PRO A 263 12.69 41.83 11.51
N VAL A 264 11.82 41.30 10.65
CA VAL A 264 11.58 39.86 10.48
C VAL A 264 12.84 39.08 10.03
N LEU A 265 13.89 39.77 9.57
CA LEU A 265 15.07 39.17 8.94
C LEU A 265 16.43 39.74 9.35
N VAL A 266 16.60 40.27 10.58
CA VAL A 266 17.88 40.90 11.02
C VAL A 266 19.09 39.99 10.80
N ASN A 267 18.91 38.67 10.86
CA ASN A 267 19.98 37.66 10.77
C ASN A 267 19.84 36.70 9.58
N THR A 268 19.35 37.17 8.43
CA THR A 268 19.31 36.30 7.24
C THR A 268 20.65 36.26 6.51
N PRO A 269 21.20 35.06 6.24
CA PRO A 269 22.52 34.94 5.58
C PRO A 269 22.48 35.25 4.08
N ASN A 270 21.29 35.23 3.46
CA ASN A 270 21.10 35.43 2.02
C ASN A 270 20.24 36.65 1.74
N ALA A 271 20.55 37.34 0.63
CA ALA A 271 19.76 38.48 0.15
C ALA A 271 18.31 38.12 -0.20
N ASP A 272 18.06 36.88 -0.65
CA ASP A 272 16.72 36.33 -0.83
C ASP A 272 16.51 35.09 0.06
N PRO A 273 15.91 35.26 1.25
CA PRO A 273 15.64 34.15 2.17
C PRO A 273 14.34 33.40 1.86
N TYR A 274 13.59 33.80 0.82
CA TYR A 274 12.23 33.33 0.56
C TYR A 274 12.08 32.47 -0.68
N SER A 275 12.74 32.86 -1.77
CA SER A 275 12.55 32.17 -3.05
C SER A 275 13.17 30.77 -3.02
N LEU A 276 12.44 29.82 -3.62
CA LEU A 276 12.87 28.45 -3.85
C LEU A 276 13.43 27.78 -2.59
N GLN A 277 12.81 28.05 -1.43
CA GLN A 277 13.24 27.53 -0.15
C GLN A 277 12.05 26.94 0.60
N ILE A 278 12.27 25.77 1.19
CA ILE A 278 11.36 25.14 2.13
C ILE A 278 12.12 24.76 3.40
N THR A 279 11.43 24.74 4.52
CA THR A 279 11.91 24.11 5.75
C THR A 279 11.01 22.93 6.09
N VAL A 280 11.59 21.78 6.38
CA VAL A 280 10.87 20.59 6.84
C VAL A 280 11.27 20.32 8.28
N ALA A 281 10.31 20.40 9.19
CA ALA A 281 10.49 20.17 10.61
C ALA A 281 9.97 18.78 11.01
N PHE A 282 10.87 17.91 11.48
CA PHE A 282 10.58 16.55 11.93
C PHE A 282 10.54 16.45 13.46
N ALA A 283 9.78 15.48 13.96
CA ALA A 283 9.57 15.19 15.38
C ALA A 283 10.72 14.34 15.96
N ALA A 284 11.88 14.93 16.27
CA ALA A 284 13.03 14.17 16.78
C ALA A 284 12.79 13.46 18.12
N TYR A 285 11.70 13.81 18.82
CA TYR A 285 11.24 13.15 20.04
C TYR A 285 10.47 11.85 19.79
N SER A 286 9.99 11.58 18.57
CA SER A 286 9.30 10.31 18.31
C SER A 286 10.31 9.17 18.42
N GLU A 287 9.89 8.00 18.92
CA GLU A 287 10.79 6.87 19.17
C GLU A 287 11.60 6.51 17.91
N ARG A 288 10.91 6.56 16.76
CA ARG A 288 11.45 6.37 15.42
C ARG A 288 12.58 7.34 15.02
N PHE A 289 12.60 8.53 15.61
CA PHE A 289 13.53 9.62 15.30
C PHE A 289 14.44 10.00 16.50
N ALA A 290 14.36 9.30 17.63
CA ALA A 290 14.99 9.64 18.92
C ALA A 290 16.51 9.31 19.03
N ASP A 291 17.26 10.21 19.66
CA ASP A 291 18.66 10.55 19.36
C ASP A 291 19.80 9.61 19.83
N ARG A 292 19.55 8.36 20.27
CA ARG A 292 20.62 7.62 20.97
C ARG A 292 21.81 7.14 20.12
N ASP A 293 21.66 7.01 18.79
CA ASP A 293 22.76 6.76 17.81
C ASP A 293 22.32 7.07 16.35
N ASN A 294 21.69 8.23 16.12
CA ASN A 294 20.67 8.41 15.06
C ASN A 294 21.07 9.20 13.80
N ALA A 295 22.35 9.54 13.60
CA ALA A 295 22.79 10.37 12.47
C ALA A 295 22.47 9.74 11.10
N VAL A 296 22.67 8.43 10.97
CA VAL A 296 22.46 7.70 9.69
C VAL A 296 20.97 7.66 9.31
N ARG A 297 20.05 7.54 10.28
CA ARG A 297 18.61 7.52 9.99
C ARG A 297 18.10 8.90 9.58
N ARG A 298 18.57 9.96 10.25
CA ARG A 298 18.25 11.35 9.86
C ARG A 298 18.77 11.64 8.45
N GLU A 299 20.02 11.30 8.16
CA GLU A 299 20.60 11.46 6.82
C GLU A 299 19.80 10.70 5.75
N PHE A 300 19.35 9.48 6.06
CA PHE A 300 18.49 8.70 5.18
C PHE A 300 17.14 9.39 4.91
N ILE A 301 16.45 9.87 5.95
CA ILE A 301 15.17 10.58 5.81
C ILE A 301 15.36 11.87 5.01
N GLU A 302 16.39 12.64 5.33
CA GLU A 302 16.72 13.86 4.61
C GLU A 302 17.02 13.60 3.14
N ARG A 303 17.69 12.48 2.84
CA ARG A 303 17.94 12.04 1.46
C ARG A 303 16.63 11.71 0.74
N GLU A 304 15.72 10.94 1.35
CA GLU A 304 14.41 10.66 0.74
C GLU A 304 13.62 11.94 0.48
N VAL A 305 13.64 12.90 1.39
CA VAL A 305 13.01 14.21 1.18
C VAL A 305 13.65 14.97 0.01
N ARG A 306 14.99 14.95 -0.10
CA ARG A 306 15.72 15.56 -1.22
C ARG A 306 15.39 14.90 -2.55
N ASP A 307 15.32 13.58 -2.61
CA ASP A 307 15.03 12.83 -3.83
C ASP A 307 13.61 13.10 -4.35
N GLU A 308 12.67 13.42 -3.47
CA GLU A 308 11.28 13.74 -3.84
C GLU A 308 11.03 15.23 -4.11
N THR A 309 11.92 16.10 -3.67
CA THR A 309 11.79 17.56 -3.83
C THR A 309 12.41 18.02 -5.16
N PRO A 310 11.76 18.92 -5.92
CA PRO A 310 12.33 19.49 -7.13
C PRO A 310 13.74 20.08 -6.90
N ALA A 311 14.69 19.77 -7.78
CA ALA A 311 16.12 20.11 -7.60
C ALA A 311 16.43 21.61 -7.43
N HIS A 312 15.55 22.49 -7.89
CA HIS A 312 15.71 23.93 -7.76
C HIS A 312 15.24 24.47 -6.39
N ILE A 313 14.55 23.66 -5.58
CA ILE A 313 14.09 24.03 -4.24
C ILE A 313 15.15 23.62 -3.21
N CYS A 314 15.65 24.60 -2.47
CA CYS A 314 16.55 24.40 -1.35
C CYS A 314 15.76 23.97 -0.10
N ILE A 315 16.25 22.95 0.59
CA ILE A 315 15.59 22.35 1.76
C ILE A 315 16.43 22.61 2.99
N LYS A 316 15.80 23.13 4.04
CA LYS A 316 16.35 23.19 5.40
C LYS A 316 15.63 22.15 6.25
N PHE A 317 16.39 21.41 7.05
CA PHE A 317 15.84 20.44 7.98
C PHE A 317 15.91 20.99 9.40
N LEU A 318 14.80 20.85 10.13
CA LEU A 318 14.74 21.11 11.57
C LEU A 318 14.32 19.81 12.25
N TRP A 319 15.06 19.41 13.27
CA TRP A 319 14.75 18.25 14.10
C TRP A 319 14.37 18.77 15.48
N LEU A 320 13.08 18.78 15.79
CA LEU A 320 12.56 19.34 17.05
C LEU A 320 12.62 18.29 18.15
N SER A 321 13.30 18.63 19.25
CA SER A 321 13.59 17.69 20.34
C SER A 321 12.41 17.47 21.28
N THR A 322 11.37 18.30 21.23
CA THR A 322 10.21 18.19 22.12
C THR A 322 8.88 18.27 21.36
N ALA A 323 7.88 17.55 21.87
CA ALA A 323 6.52 17.60 21.34
C ALA A 323 5.87 18.99 21.50
N GLU A 324 6.27 19.75 22.53
CA GLU A 324 5.77 21.09 22.80
C GLU A 324 6.22 22.10 21.73
N GLU A 325 7.50 22.05 21.32
CA GLU A 325 8.03 22.86 20.21
C GLU A 325 7.28 22.56 18.90
N MET A 326 7.06 21.28 18.59
CA MET A 326 6.32 20.86 17.40
C MET A 326 4.86 21.33 17.46
N ALA A 327 4.20 21.20 18.61
CA ALA A 327 2.83 21.66 18.80
C ALA A 327 2.71 23.19 18.63
N THR A 328 3.67 23.94 19.16
CA THR A 328 3.72 25.40 19.02
C THR A 328 3.97 25.80 17.58
N LEU A 329 4.87 25.12 16.87
CA LEU A 329 5.12 25.36 15.45
C LEU A 329 3.87 25.06 14.61
N LYS A 330 3.21 23.92 14.82
CA LYS A 330 1.97 23.54 14.14
C LYS A 330 0.88 24.59 14.38
N ALA A 331 0.60 24.92 15.63
CA ALA A 331 -0.42 25.92 15.99
C ALA A 331 -0.13 27.30 15.39
N THR A 332 1.12 27.75 15.47
CA THR A 332 1.54 29.06 14.93
C THR A 332 1.43 29.09 13.41
N ARG A 333 1.89 28.04 12.71
CA ARG A 333 1.76 27.90 11.26
C ARG A 333 0.30 27.92 10.84
N ASP A 334 -0.53 27.15 11.53
CA ASP A 334 -1.94 26.96 11.21
C ASP A 334 -2.72 28.28 11.36
N GLN A 335 -2.48 29.00 12.46
CA GLN A 335 -3.00 30.35 12.65
C GLN A 335 -2.52 31.31 11.57
N TRP A 336 -1.22 31.29 11.25
CA TRP A 336 -0.63 32.16 10.25
C TRP A 336 -1.20 31.91 8.85
N LEU A 337 -1.39 30.65 8.45
CA LEU A 337 -2.02 30.28 7.17
C LEU A 337 -3.47 30.74 7.09
N ALA A 338 -4.22 30.61 8.19
CA ALA A 338 -5.60 31.08 8.26
C ALA A 338 -5.71 32.60 8.07
N GLU A 339 -4.87 33.37 8.76
CA GLU A 339 -4.82 34.84 8.60
C GLU A 339 -4.32 35.25 7.21
N ARG A 340 -3.30 34.56 6.69
CA ARG A 340 -2.79 34.79 5.33
C ARG A 340 -3.88 34.56 4.28
N ARG A 341 -4.65 33.48 4.41
CA ARG A 341 -5.81 33.22 3.54
C ARG A 341 -6.84 34.33 3.63
N ARG A 342 -7.21 34.75 4.85
CA ARG A 342 -8.16 35.84 5.07
C ARG A 342 -7.71 37.14 4.39
N TYR A 343 -6.43 37.48 4.54
CA TYR A 343 -5.82 38.62 3.88
C TYR A 343 -5.90 38.53 2.36
N ILE A 344 -5.50 37.39 1.78
CA ILE A 344 -5.51 37.19 0.31
C ILE A 344 -6.94 37.29 -0.23
N LEU A 345 -7.91 36.61 0.38
CA LEU A 345 -9.31 36.67 -0.05
C LEU A 345 -9.86 38.11 0.01
N THR A 346 -9.57 38.83 1.09
CA THR A 346 -9.98 40.24 1.24
C THR A 346 -9.36 41.12 0.16
N SER A 347 -8.07 40.91 -0.14
CA SER A 347 -7.36 41.66 -1.20
C SER A 347 -7.92 41.39 -2.61
N MET A 348 -8.54 40.23 -2.82
CA MET A 348 -9.23 39.85 -4.06
C MET A 348 -10.70 40.28 -4.08
N GLY A 349 -11.21 40.94 -3.04
CA GLY A 349 -12.62 41.32 -2.92
C GLY A 349 -13.55 40.14 -2.65
N MET A 350 -13.01 38.98 -2.24
CA MET A 350 -13.77 37.79 -1.90
C MET A 350 -14.04 37.76 -0.39
N GLN A 351 -15.25 37.36 0.01
CA GLN A 351 -15.50 37.05 1.42
C GLN A 351 -14.94 35.67 1.73
N ALA A 352 -14.18 35.55 2.82
CA ALA A 352 -13.92 34.25 3.41
C ALA A 352 -15.28 33.71 3.87
N SER A 353 -15.86 32.76 3.12
CA SER A 353 -16.99 32.02 3.64
C SER A 353 -16.51 31.32 4.91
N ASP A 354 -17.12 31.65 6.04
CA ASP A 354 -16.99 30.89 7.28
C ASP A 354 -17.61 29.51 7.03
N THR A 355 -16.86 28.61 6.39
CA THR A 355 -17.27 27.22 6.24
C THR A 355 -17.17 26.58 7.61
N LYS A 356 -18.33 26.51 8.27
CA LYS A 356 -18.66 25.45 9.22
C LYS A 356 -18.15 24.13 8.65
N SER A 357 -17.58 23.30 9.53
CA SER A 357 -17.20 21.92 9.28
C SER A 357 -18.21 21.22 8.36
N ASP A 358 -17.83 20.95 7.12
CA ASP A 358 -18.48 19.94 6.30
C ASP A 358 -18.13 18.57 6.88
N THR A 359 -18.79 18.23 7.98
CA THR A 359 -19.11 16.84 8.32
C THR A 359 -20.26 16.41 7.40
N GLN A 360 -19.99 16.23 6.11
CA GLN A 360 -20.86 15.48 5.23
C GLN A 360 -20.19 14.15 4.87
N ASN A 361 -20.77 13.12 5.47
CA ASN A 361 -20.79 11.69 5.13
C ASN A 361 -19.89 11.22 3.96
N PRO A 362 -19.00 10.23 4.17
CA PRO A 362 -18.06 9.79 3.14
C PRO A 362 -18.65 8.90 2.03
N ASP A 363 -19.94 8.59 2.03
CA ASP A 363 -20.54 7.67 1.05
C ASP A 363 -21.51 8.39 0.11
N THR A 364 -21.00 9.00 -0.96
CA THR A 364 -21.79 9.19 -2.19
C THR A 364 -20.86 9.30 -3.41
N PRO A 365 -20.93 8.37 -4.38
CA PRO A 365 -20.14 8.48 -5.59
C PRO A 365 -20.69 9.59 -6.49
N SER A 366 -19.79 10.40 -7.04
CA SER A 366 -20.09 11.44 -8.02
C SER A 366 -20.51 10.80 -9.34
N ASN A 367 -21.63 11.26 -9.91
CA ASN A 367 -22.12 10.89 -11.25
C ASN A 367 -21.16 11.28 -12.38
#